data_AF-A0A3B3SJE5-F1
#
_entry.id   AF-A0A3B3SJE5-F1
#
_cell.length_a   1.000
_cell.length_b   1.000
_cell.length_c   1.000
_cell.angle_alpha   90.00
_cell.angle_beta   90.00
_cell.angle_gamma   90.00
#
_symmetry.space_group_name_H-M   'P 1'
#
loop_
_entity.id
_entity.type
_entity.pdbx_description
1 polymer ?
#
loop_
_entity_poly.entity_id
_entity_poly.type
_entity_poly.pdbx_seq_one_letter_code
_entity_poly.pdbx_strand_id
1 'polypeptide(L)'
;MSKLSFRARALDASKPLPVFRCEDLPDLHEYASINRAVPQMPTGMEKEEESEHHLQRAISAQQVYGEKRDSMVIPVPEAESNIAYYDTLYPGEFRMPKQLIHIQREYSTLFLYLPPSLPPPL
;
A
#
# COMPACT_ATOMS: atom_id res chain seq x y z
N MET A 1 27.87 17.84 -18.68
CA MET A 1 27.29 16.55 -19.10
C MET A 1 25.79 16.72 -19.23
N SER A 2 25.24 16.58 -20.43
CA SER A 2 23.79 16.68 -20.67
C SER A 2 23.10 15.44 -20.11
N LYS A 3 22.10 15.65 -19.26
CA LYS A 3 21.26 14.59 -18.70
C LYS A 3 20.47 13.95 -19.85
N LEU A 4 20.73 12.67 -20.16
CA LEU A 4 19.94 11.91 -21.12
C LEU A 4 18.48 11.89 -20.64
N SER A 5 17.59 12.54 -21.39
CA SER A 5 16.15 12.57 -21.10
C SER A 5 15.47 11.51 -21.95
N PHE A 6 14.89 10.51 -21.30
CA PHE A 6 14.02 9.55 -21.96
C PHE A 6 12.65 10.18 -22.13
N ARG A 7 12.43 10.83 -23.27
CA ARG A 7 11.09 11.25 -23.67
C ARG A 7 10.48 10.14 -24.50
N ALA A 8 9.51 9.42 -23.93
CA ALA A 8 8.68 8.50 -24.68
C ALA A 8 8.08 9.27 -25.87
N ARG A 9 8.40 8.81 -27.09
CA ARG A 9 7.77 9.32 -28.31
C ARG A 9 6.50 8.51 -28.51
N ALA A 10 5.40 9.19 -28.82
CA ALA A 10 4.17 8.50 -29.18
C ALA A 10 4.43 7.53 -30.35
N LEU A 11 3.83 6.35 -30.28
CA LEU A 11 3.91 5.37 -31.36
C LEU A 11 3.23 5.96 -32.60
N ASP A 12 3.97 5.97 -33.71
CA ASP A 12 3.49 6.45 -34.99
C ASP A 12 3.03 5.24 -35.82
N ALA A 13 1.73 5.10 -36.03
CA ALA A 13 1.14 3.96 -36.74
C ALA A 13 1.58 3.88 -38.22
N SER A 14 2.12 4.97 -38.78
CA SER A 14 2.67 4.98 -40.13
C SER A 14 4.08 4.40 -40.24
N LYS A 15 4.77 4.24 -39.09
CA LYS A 15 6.12 3.68 -39.05
C LYS A 15 6.07 2.20 -38.70
N PRO A 16 6.58 1.31 -39.57
CA PRO A 16 6.66 -0.10 -39.25
C PRO A 16 7.59 -0.29 -38.05
N LEU A 17 7.14 -1.09 -37.07
CA LEU A 17 7.95 -1.46 -35.92
C LEU A 17 8.87 -2.63 -36.27
N PRO A 18 10.13 -2.61 -35.84
CA PRO A 18 11.01 -3.76 -36.01
C PRO A 18 10.49 -4.93 -35.16
N VAL A 19 10.41 -6.11 -35.76
CA VAL A 19 10.09 -7.37 -35.08
C VAL A 19 11.38 -8.17 -34.97
N PHE A 20 11.81 -8.44 -33.74
CA PHE A 20 13.00 -9.25 -33.47
C PHE A 20 12.60 -10.66 -33.07
N ARG A 21 13.40 -11.64 -33.48
CA ARG A 21 13.29 -13.03 -33.02
C ARG A 21 14.28 -13.28 -31.89
N CYS A 22 14.09 -14.38 -31.17
CA CYS A 22 14.96 -14.76 -30.05
C CYS A 22 16.44 -14.88 -30.46
N GLU A 23 16.71 -15.30 -31.69
CA GLU A 23 18.05 -15.41 -32.27
C GLU A 23 18.68 -14.08 -32.69
N ASP A 24 17.87 -13.04 -32.90
CA ASP A 24 18.32 -11.69 -33.25
C ASP A 24 18.70 -10.86 -32.01
N LEU A 25 18.31 -11.32 -30.82
CA LEU A 25 18.61 -10.67 -29.56
C LEU A 25 20.03 -11.06 -29.11
N PRO A 26 20.92 -10.09 -28.80
CA PRO A 26 22.23 -10.39 -28.25
C PRO A 26 22.09 -11.12 -26.91
N ASP A 27 23.01 -12.06 -26.64
CA ASP A 27 22.93 -12.90 -25.45
C ASP A 27 23.08 -12.06 -24.16
N LEU A 28 22.23 -12.34 -23.17
CA LEU A 28 22.09 -11.48 -21.97
C LEU A 28 23.41 -11.36 -21.19
N HIS A 29 24.26 -12.38 -21.31
CA HIS A 29 25.56 -12.46 -20.65
C HIS A 29 26.61 -11.49 -21.24
N GLU A 30 26.54 -11.19 -22.54
CA GLU A 30 27.44 -10.22 -23.19
C GLU A 30 27.09 -8.77 -22.81
N TYR A 31 25.84 -8.49 -22.45
CA TYR A 31 25.40 -7.17 -21.98
C TYR A 31 25.83 -6.87 -20.54
N ALA A 32 25.96 -7.90 -19.69
CA ALA A 32 26.34 -7.74 -18.28
C ALA A 32 27.78 -7.25 -18.10
N SER A 33 28.69 -7.58 -19.02
CA SER A 33 30.10 -7.20 -18.98
C SER A 33 30.40 -5.85 -19.67
N ILE A 34 29.52 -5.38 -20.56
CA ILE A 34 29.64 -4.10 -21.29
C ILE A 34 28.66 -3.07 -20.72
N ASN A 35 28.66 -2.91 -19.40
CA ASN A 35 27.82 -1.91 -18.72
C ASN A 35 28.40 -0.50 -18.87
N ARG A 36 28.10 0.17 -19.99
CA ARG A 36 27.84 1.62 -19.94
C ARG A 36 26.34 1.82 -19.84
N ALA A 37 25.86 1.67 -18.60
CA ALA A 37 24.56 2.08 -18.10
C ALA A 37 23.45 2.11 -19.17
N VAL A 38 22.84 0.95 -19.43
CA VAL A 38 21.47 0.95 -19.93
C VAL A 38 20.65 1.70 -18.90
N PRO A 39 20.03 2.86 -19.22
CA PRO A 39 19.17 3.55 -18.28
C PRO A 39 18.09 2.55 -17.87
N GLN A 40 18.04 2.20 -16.59
CA GLN A 40 16.99 1.36 -16.06
C GLN A 40 15.67 1.99 -16.47
N MET A 41 14.86 1.24 -17.23
CA MET A 41 13.57 1.76 -17.65
C MET A 41 12.77 2.11 -16.40
N PRO A 42 12.04 3.25 -16.39
CA PRO A 42 11.13 3.50 -15.29
C PRO A 42 10.08 2.39 -15.31
N THR A 43 10.00 1.66 -14.21
CA THR A 43 9.09 0.54 -13.92
C THR A 43 7.61 0.93 -14.00
N GLY A 44 7.32 2.25 -14.05
CA GLY A 44 5.97 2.80 -14.03
C GLY A 44 5.35 2.83 -12.63
N MET A 45 6.10 2.46 -11.60
CA MET A 45 5.68 2.46 -10.20
C MET A 45 6.06 3.78 -9.52
N GLU A 46 5.31 4.20 -8.51
CA GLU A 46 5.66 5.43 -7.79
C GLU A 46 6.97 5.25 -7.02
N LYS A 47 7.85 6.26 -7.05
CA LYS A 47 9.17 6.20 -6.41
C LYS A 47 9.08 5.86 -4.91
N GLU A 48 8.03 6.34 -4.25
CA GLU A 48 7.81 6.11 -2.82
C GLU A 48 7.45 4.65 -2.56
N GLU A 49 6.67 4.04 -3.46
CA GLU A 49 6.31 2.62 -3.43
C GLU A 49 7.55 1.72 -3.60
N GLU A 50 8.44 2.02 -4.54
CA GLU A 50 9.71 1.28 -4.73
C GLU A 50 10.67 1.37 -3.54
N SER A 51 10.55 2.45 -2.75
CA SER A 51 11.39 2.68 -1.57
C SER A 51 10.84 2.05 -0.29
N GLU A 52 9.63 1.48 -0.34
CA GLU A 52 8.99 0.89 0.83
C GLU A 52 9.83 -0.28 1.37
N HIS A 53 10.17 -0.20 2.65
CA HIS A 53 11.10 -1.11 3.29
C HIS A 53 10.62 -2.57 3.29
N HIS A 54 9.33 -2.81 3.51
CA HIS A 54 8.75 -4.15 3.48
C HIS A 54 8.78 -4.75 2.07
N LEU A 55 8.53 -3.94 1.05
CA LEU A 55 8.60 -4.35 -0.35
C LEU A 55 10.03 -4.75 -0.72
N GLN A 56 11.03 -3.94 -0.35
CA GLN A 56 12.43 -4.23 -0.61
C GLN A 56 12.91 -5.50 0.10
N ARG A 57 12.47 -5.74 1.34
CA ARG A 57 12.78 -6.96 2.08
C ARG A 57 12.19 -8.19 1.40
N ALA A 58 10.93 -8.13 0.97
CA ALA A 58 10.28 -9.23 0.26
C ALA A 58 10.97 -9.53 -1.09
N ILE A 59 11.25 -8.51 -1.89
CA ILE A 59 11.93 -8.65 -3.19
C ILE A 59 13.34 -9.23 -3.02
N SER A 60 14.13 -8.70 -2.09
CA SER A 60 15.51 -9.17 -1.85
C SER A 60 15.54 -10.62 -1.35
N ALA A 61 14.60 -11.02 -0.49
CA ALA A 61 14.48 -12.40 -0.05
C ALA A 61 14.09 -13.34 -1.21
N GLN A 62 13.18 -12.92 -2.10
CA GLN A 62 12.77 -13.72 -3.27
C GLN A 62 13.92 -13.95 -4.25
N GLN A 63 14.72 -12.92 -4.54
CA GLN A 63 15.84 -13.01 -5.48
C GLN A 63 16.96 -13.95 -4.99
N VAL A 64 17.19 -14.02 -3.67
CA VAL A 64 18.28 -14.82 -3.09
C VAL A 64 17.87 -16.27 -2.82
N TYR A 65 16.62 -16.53 -2.42
CA TYR A 65 16.22 -17.83 -1.89
C TYR A 65 15.34 -18.69 -2.80
N GLY A 66 14.86 -18.18 -3.95
CA GLY A 66 14.28 -18.94 -5.08
C GLY A 66 12.99 -19.77 -4.83
N GLU A 67 12.81 -20.36 -3.65
CA GLU A 67 11.76 -21.34 -3.35
C GLU A 67 11.16 -21.25 -1.93
N LYS A 68 11.85 -20.69 -0.93
CA LYS A 68 11.32 -20.62 0.46
C LYS A 68 10.54 -19.32 0.69
N ARG A 69 9.22 -19.38 0.47
CA ARG A 69 8.30 -18.22 0.48
C ARG A 69 7.93 -17.68 1.86
N ASP A 70 8.17 -18.44 2.93
CA ASP A 70 7.52 -18.17 4.22
C ASP A 70 8.28 -17.18 5.13
N SER A 71 9.55 -16.87 4.85
CA SER A 71 10.40 -16.15 5.81
C SER A 71 10.41 -14.63 5.66
N MET A 72 9.80 -14.05 4.61
CA MET A 72 9.86 -12.61 4.37
C MET A 72 8.64 -12.07 3.60
N VAL A 73 7.51 -12.02 4.29
CA VAL A 73 6.23 -11.49 3.76
C VAL A 73 5.95 -10.12 4.39
N ILE A 74 5.22 -9.27 3.66
CA ILE A 74 4.68 -8.01 4.20
C ILE A 74 3.76 -8.36 5.38
N PRO A 75 3.98 -7.81 6.58
CA PRO A 75 3.15 -8.14 7.73
C PRO A 75 1.73 -7.64 7.51
N VAL A 76 0.76 -8.54 7.62
CA VAL A 76 -0.67 -8.22 7.61
C VAL A 76 -1.20 -8.50 9.02
N PRO A 77 -2.02 -7.61 9.62
CA PRO A 77 -2.63 -7.89 10.91
C PRO A 77 -3.52 -9.13 10.82
N GLU A 78 -3.53 -9.93 11.89
CA GLU A 78 -4.43 -11.07 11.98
C GLU A 78 -5.88 -10.58 12.12
N ALA A 79 -6.80 -11.22 11.40
CA ALA A 79 -8.21 -10.92 11.51
C ALA A 79 -8.76 -11.56 12.79
N GLU A 80 -9.06 -10.75 13.80
CA GLU A 80 -9.82 -11.20 14.96
C GLU A 80 -11.29 -11.39 14.56
N SER A 81 -11.73 -12.64 14.48
CA SER A 81 -13.14 -12.96 14.23
C SER A 81 -13.86 -13.30 15.53
N ASN A 82 -15.10 -12.81 15.64
CA ASN A 82 -16.13 -13.25 16.57
C ASN A 82 -15.91 -12.88 18.05
N ILE A 83 -16.42 -11.71 18.41
CA ILE A 83 -16.57 -11.28 19.80
C ILE A 83 -17.91 -11.82 20.31
N ALA A 84 -17.89 -12.91 21.09
CA ALA A 84 -19.11 -13.61 21.54
C ALA A 84 -20.12 -12.72 22.29
N TYR A 85 -19.65 -11.62 22.88
CA TYR A 85 -20.49 -10.68 23.62
C TYR A 85 -20.94 -9.47 22.78
N TYR A 86 -20.51 -9.34 21.52
CA TYR A 86 -20.82 -8.17 20.68
C TYR A 86 -22.32 -7.94 20.54
N ASP A 87 -23.08 -9.00 20.26
CA ASP A 87 -24.53 -8.96 20.08
C ASP A 87 -25.28 -8.58 21.36
N THR A 88 -24.67 -8.80 22.53
CA THR A 88 -25.25 -8.39 23.83
C THR A 88 -25.03 -6.90 24.12
N LEU A 89 -23.93 -6.32 23.64
CA LEU A 89 -23.58 -4.91 23.89
C LEU A 89 -24.17 -3.96 22.86
N TYR A 90 -24.33 -4.42 21.62
CA TYR A 90 -24.75 -3.59 20.48
C TYR A 90 -25.98 -4.19 19.79
N PRO A 91 -27.19 -4.04 20.35
CA PRO A 91 -28.41 -4.50 19.70
C PRO A 91 -28.64 -3.73 18.38
N GLY A 92 -28.87 -4.48 17.30
CA GLY A 92 -28.96 -3.98 15.91
C GLY A 92 -30.28 -3.27 15.56
N GLU A 93 -30.72 -2.29 16.35
CA GLU A 93 -31.99 -1.57 16.14
C GLU A 93 -31.89 -0.41 15.11
N PHE A 94 -30.79 -0.31 14.36
CA PHE A 94 -30.60 0.77 13.40
C PHE A 94 -31.53 0.64 12.20
N ARG A 95 -32.33 1.69 11.95
CA ARG A 95 -33.18 1.82 10.75
C ARG A 95 -32.62 2.86 9.82
N MET A 96 -32.34 2.46 8.58
CA MET A 96 -31.78 3.35 7.56
C MET A 96 -32.77 4.48 7.19
N PRO A 97 -32.41 5.76 7.40
CA PRO A 97 -33.26 6.88 7.01
C PRO A 97 -33.22 7.11 5.50
N LYS A 98 -34.30 7.70 4.95
CA LYS A 98 -34.39 8.08 3.52
C LYS A 98 -33.57 9.33 3.17
N GLN A 99 -33.11 10.06 4.18
CA GLN A 99 -32.38 11.32 4.07
C GLN A 99 -31.06 11.23 4.82
N LEU A 100 -30.13 12.14 4.54
CA LEU A 100 -28.85 12.23 5.24
C LEU A 100 -29.06 12.59 6.71
N ILE A 101 -28.25 12.00 7.58
CA ILE A 101 -28.28 12.27 9.02
C ILE A 101 -27.57 13.60 9.28
N HIS A 102 -28.29 14.57 9.84
CA HIS A 102 -27.73 15.82 10.33
C HIS A 102 -27.57 15.74 11.86
N ILE A 103 -26.34 15.84 12.36
CA ILE A 103 -26.02 15.74 13.79
C ILE A 103 -25.60 17.10 14.30
N GLN A 104 -26.35 17.66 15.25
CA GLN A 104 -25.94 18.80 16.07
C GLN A 104 -25.79 18.30 17.52
N ARG A 105 -24.59 18.43 18.09
CA ARG A 105 -24.35 18.04 19.49
C ARG A 105 -24.82 19.16 20.41
N GLU A 106 -25.76 18.85 21.28
CA GLU A 106 -26.09 19.66 22.46
C GLU A 106 -25.08 19.32 23.57
N TYR A 107 -24.15 20.22 23.88
CA TYR A 107 -23.29 20.08 25.06
C TYR A 107 -24.07 20.54 26.32
N SER A 108 -25.04 19.77 26.81
CA SER A 108 -25.84 20.22 27.96
C SER A 108 -26.30 19.14 28.96
N THR A 109 -25.53 18.08 29.18
CA THR A 109 -25.88 17.10 30.24
C THR A 109 -24.71 16.55 31.06
N LEU A 110 -23.45 16.86 30.71
CA LEU A 110 -22.29 16.36 31.49
C LEU A 110 -21.93 17.21 32.72
N PHE A 111 -22.64 18.31 32.99
CA PHE A 111 -22.38 19.18 34.16
C PHE A 111 -23.28 18.91 35.39
N LEU A 112 -24.22 17.95 35.35
CA LEU A 112 -25.17 17.73 36.46
C LEU A 112 -24.98 16.44 37.27
N TYR A 113 -23.80 15.81 37.24
CA TYR A 113 -23.49 14.67 38.12
C TYR A 113 -22.13 14.80 38.83
N LEU A 114 -21.80 16.01 39.30
CA LEU A 114 -20.80 16.18 40.36
C LEU A 114 -21.53 16.42 41.69
N PRO A 115 -21.78 15.39 42.52
CA PRO A 115 -22.40 15.59 43.82
C PRO A 115 -21.50 16.47 44.71
N PRO A 116 -22.02 17.55 45.32
CA PRO A 116 -21.22 18.42 46.17
C PRO A 116 -20.94 17.74 47.51
N SER A 117 -19.65 17.72 47.88
CA SER A 117 -19.12 17.72 49.25
C SER A 117 -19.66 16.65 50.23
N LEU A 118 -18.89 15.57 50.39
CA LEU A 118 -18.85 14.80 51.64
C LEU A 118 -18.02 15.61 52.67
N PRO A 119 -18.52 15.94 53.88
CA PRO A 119 -17.70 16.58 54.89
C PRO A 119 -16.68 15.58 55.46
N PRO A 120 -15.47 16.02 55.85
CA PRO A 120 -14.48 15.13 56.45
C PRO A 120 -14.93 14.67 57.84
N PRO A 121 -14.65 13.43 58.24
CA PRO A 121 -14.95 12.95 59.59
C PRO A 121 -13.99 13.58 60.61
N LEU A 122 -14.50 13.77 61.84
CA LEU A 122 -13.85 14.37 63.00
C LEU A 122 -12.53 13.70 63.39
#